data_AF-A0A9P7BIZ0-F1
#
_entry.id   AF-A0A9P7BIZ0-F1
#
_cell.length_a   1.000
_cell.length_b   1.000
_cell.length_c   1.000
_cell.angle_alpha   90.00
_cell.angle_beta   90.00
_cell.angle_gamma   90.00
#
_symmetry.space_group_name_H-M   'P 1'
#
loop_
_entity.id
_entity.type
_entity.pdbx_description
1 polymer ?
#
loop_
_entity_poly.entity_id
_entity_poly.type
_entity_poly.pdbx_seq_one_letter_code
_entity_poly.pdbx_strand_id
1 'polypeptide(L)'
;MSFLNLSVADSITSDKLPATIDVVTALHACNTATDDAIHFALEKKAKYIVVVPCCQAEVASVLRKNKAKALADPLAEIWRHPLHTREFGSQITNVLRCLQLEAHGYQEGG
;
A
#
# COMPACT_ATOMS: atom_id res chain seq x y z
N MET A 1 28.51 1.49 6.47
CA MET A 1 27.12 1.78 6.09
C MET A 1 27.16 2.84 5.01
N SER A 2 26.61 2.58 3.83
CA SER A 2 26.53 3.54 2.72
C SER A 2 25.07 3.80 2.39
N PHE A 3 24.75 5.04 2.06
CA PHE A 3 23.43 5.40 1.55
C PHE A 3 23.43 5.23 0.03
N LEU A 4 22.44 4.53 -0.50
CA LEU A 4 22.21 4.40 -1.93
C LEU A 4 21.01 5.26 -2.31
N ASN A 5 21.27 6.38 -3.00
CA ASN A 5 20.22 7.26 -3.50
C ASN A 5 19.59 6.65 -4.76
N LEU A 6 18.65 5.73 -4.57
CA LEU A 6 17.94 5.04 -5.63
C LEU A 6 16.43 5.24 -5.43
N SER A 7 15.70 5.33 -6.54
CA SER A 7 14.25 5.16 -6.49
C SER A 7 13.91 3.72 -6.09
N VAL A 8 12.67 3.47 -5.65
CA VAL A 8 12.22 2.11 -5.35
C VAL A 8 12.27 1.21 -6.60
N ALA A 9 11.90 1.76 -7.77
CA ALA A 9 11.98 1.02 -9.03
C ALA A 9 13.41 0.60 -9.37
N ASP A 10 14.39 1.52 -9.21
CA ASP A 10 15.79 1.22 -9.48
C ASP A 10 16.40 0.27 -8.43
N SER A 11 15.92 0.32 -7.18
CA SER A 11 16.48 -0.49 -6.10
C SER A 11 16.10 -1.98 -6.22
N ILE A 12 14.97 -2.31 -6.85
CA ILE A 12 14.51 -3.69 -7.07
C ILE A 12 15.56 -4.49 -7.86
N THR A 13 16.11 -3.90 -8.93
CA THR A 13 17.07 -4.57 -9.83
C THR A 13 18.52 -4.22 -9.55
N SER A 14 18.80 -3.29 -8.63
CA SER A 14 20.16 -2.84 -8.34
C SER A 14 21.04 -3.95 -7.75
N ASP A 15 22.14 -4.21 -8.43
CA ASP A 15 23.26 -5.07 -8.04
C ASP A 15 24.15 -4.44 -6.94
N LYS A 16 23.86 -3.20 -6.53
CA LYS A 16 24.45 -2.57 -5.32
C LYS A 16 23.78 -3.03 -4.03
N LEU A 17 22.60 -3.63 -4.13
CA LEU A 17 21.86 -4.19 -3.00
C LEU A 17 22.01 -5.71 -3.00
N PRO A 18 22.00 -6.36 -1.82
CA PRO A 18 21.95 -7.80 -1.75
C PRO A 18 20.68 -8.33 -2.44
N ALA A 19 20.74 -9.59 -2.90
CA ALA A 19 19.60 -10.25 -3.51
C ALA A 19 18.41 -10.37 -2.56
N THR A 20 18.67 -10.44 -1.25
CA THR A 20 17.65 -10.48 -0.20
C THR A 20 17.88 -9.38 0.83
N ILE A 21 16.79 -8.82 1.36
CA ILE A 21 16.81 -7.83 2.44
C ILE A 21 16.19 -8.47 3.69
N ASP A 22 16.69 -8.18 4.89
CA ASP A 22 16.06 -8.71 6.10
C ASP A 22 14.85 -7.86 6.54
N VAL A 23 14.97 -6.54 6.48
CA VAL A 23 13.94 -5.60 6.95
C VAL A 23 13.72 -4.49 5.93
N VAL A 24 12.47 -4.26 5.59
CA VAL A 24 12.04 -3.07 4.82
C VAL A 24 11.20 -2.19 5.72
N THR A 25 11.59 -0.92 5.82
CA THR A 25 10.86 0.09 6.59
C THR A 25 10.45 1.24 5.68
N ALA A 26 9.18 1.65 5.72
CA ALA A 26 8.71 2.84 5.01
C ALA A 26 7.82 3.69 5.93
N LEU A 27 8.27 4.89 6.25
CA LEU A 27 7.59 5.82 7.15
C LEU A 27 7.11 7.02 6.34
N HIS A 28 5.90 7.50 6.65
CA HIS A 28 5.22 8.53 5.85
C HIS A 28 5.10 8.15 4.36
N ALA A 29 4.89 6.86 4.08
CA ALA A 29 4.78 6.34 2.72
C ALA A 29 3.37 6.59 2.15
N CYS A 30 3.09 7.84 1.78
CA CYS A 30 1.76 8.24 1.32
C CYS A 30 1.44 7.67 -0.08
N ASN A 31 0.15 7.46 -0.36
CA ASN A 31 -0.38 6.97 -1.63
C ASN A 31 0.28 5.63 -2.02
N THR A 32 0.71 5.52 -3.27
CA THR A 32 1.40 4.34 -3.83
C THR A 32 2.78 4.10 -3.23
N ALA A 33 3.37 5.04 -2.48
CA ALA A 33 4.70 4.81 -1.91
C ALA A 33 4.73 3.62 -0.91
N THR A 34 3.61 3.35 -0.22
CA THR A 34 3.49 2.13 0.59
C THR A 34 3.45 0.88 -0.30
N ASP A 35 2.75 0.95 -1.43
CA ASP A 35 2.66 -0.16 -2.39
C ASP A 35 4.01 -0.45 -3.03
N ASP A 36 4.75 0.59 -3.42
CA ASP A 36 6.11 0.48 -3.95
C ASP A 36 7.04 -0.17 -2.92
N ALA A 37 6.95 0.24 -1.65
CA ALA A 37 7.74 -0.37 -0.57
C ALA A 37 7.38 -1.85 -0.33
N ILE A 38 6.09 -2.20 -0.38
CA ILE A 38 5.63 -3.59 -0.28
C ILE A 38 6.16 -4.38 -1.48
N HIS A 39 6.05 -3.86 -2.70
CA HIS A 39 6.55 -4.52 -3.90
C HIS A 39 8.06 -4.79 -3.81
N PHE A 40 8.85 -3.78 -3.43
CA PHE A 40 10.27 -3.95 -3.19
C PHE A 40 10.57 -5.02 -2.13
N ALA A 41 9.81 -5.03 -1.04
CA ALA A 41 9.98 -6.02 0.02
C ALA A 41 9.70 -7.44 -0.47
N LEU A 42 8.65 -7.64 -1.28
CA LEU A 42 8.33 -8.93 -1.88
C LEU A 42 9.43 -9.39 -2.85
N GLU A 43 9.89 -8.51 -3.75
CA GLU A 43 10.96 -8.82 -4.71
C GLU A 43 12.28 -9.18 -4.02
N LYS A 44 12.63 -8.44 -2.95
CA LYS A 44 13.83 -8.71 -2.15
C LYS A 44 13.60 -9.74 -1.03
N LYS A 45 12.45 -10.43 -1.01
CA LYS A 45 12.11 -11.49 -0.04
C LYS A 45 12.39 -11.06 1.40
N ALA A 46 11.91 -9.88 1.76
CA ALA A 46 12.07 -9.30 3.08
C ALA A 46 11.60 -10.27 4.17
N LYS A 47 12.33 -10.39 5.29
CA LYS A 47 11.82 -11.17 6.43
C LYS A 47 10.77 -10.38 7.20
N TYR A 48 10.96 -9.06 7.31
CA TYR A 48 10.08 -8.16 8.04
C TYR A 48 9.77 -6.92 7.21
N ILE A 49 8.50 -6.50 7.27
CA ILE A 49 7.98 -5.33 6.57
C ILE A 49 7.31 -4.44 7.62
N VAL A 50 7.82 -3.23 7.79
CA VAL A 50 7.26 -2.23 8.72
C VAL A 50 6.92 -0.98 7.93
N VAL A 51 5.64 -0.83 7.59
CA VAL A 51 5.15 0.28 6.79
C VAL A 51 4.10 1.08 7.57
N VAL A 52 4.20 2.40 7.50
CA VAL A 52 3.23 3.32 8.10
C VAL A 52 2.55 4.12 7.00
N PRO A 53 1.35 3.69 6.54
CA PRO A 53 0.58 4.44 5.56
C PRO A 53 0.01 5.73 6.19
N CYS A 54 0.13 6.86 5.50
CA CYS A 54 -0.29 8.19 6.01
C CYS A 54 -1.48 8.81 5.28
N CYS A 55 -1.46 8.76 3.95
CA CYS A 55 -2.53 9.26 3.08
C CYS A 55 -2.79 8.20 2.02
N GLN A 56 -4.05 7.93 1.69
CA GLN A 56 -4.48 6.92 0.73
C GLN A 56 -5.56 7.52 -0.15
N ALA A 57 -5.40 7.49 -1.47
CA ALA A 57 -6.31 8.20 -2.36
C ALA A 57 -6.76 7.35 -3.56
N GLU A 58 -6.10 6.25 -3.85
CA GLU A 58 -6.23 5.45 -5.06
C GLU A 58 -7.64 4.86 -5.14
N VAL A 59 -8.00 4.00 -4.18
CA VAL A 59 -9.34 3.39 -4.11
C VAL A 59 -10.42 4.44 -3.88
N ALA A 60 -10.16 5.43 -3.03
CA ALA A 60 -11.09 6.55 -2.81
C ALA A 60 -11.41 7.30 -4.12
N SER A 61 -10.44 7.47 -5.02
CA SER A 61 -10.65 8.10 -6.34
C SER A 61 -11.55 7.24 -7.24
N VAL A 62 -11.39 5.91 -7.20
CA VAL A 62 -12.23 4.97 -7.95
C VAL A 62 -13.67 4.99 -7.44
N LEU A 63 -13.87 5.02 -6.13
CA LEU A 63 -15.18 5.15 -5.51
C LEU A 63 -15.87 6.46 -5.93
N ARG A 64 -15.14 7.59 -5.94
CA ARG A 64 -15.69 8.87 -6.41
C ARG A 64 -16.10 8.84 -7.88
N LYS A 65 -15.27 8.27 -8.76
CA LYS A 65 -15.54 8.16 -10.21
C LYS A 65 -16.82 7.35 -10.48
N ASN A 66 -17.09 6.34 -9.67
CA ASN A 66 -18.25 5.45 -9.86
C ASN A 66 -19.48 5.84 -9.01
N LYS A 67 -19.40 6.95 -8.26
CA LYS A 67 -20.45 7.36 -7.30
C LYS A 67 -21.84 7.46 -7.94
N ALA A 68 -21.96 8.05 -9.14
CA ALA A 68 -23.25 8.22 -9.80
C ALA A 68 -23.94 6.87 -10.11
N LYS A 69 -23.17 5.83 -10.43
CA LYS A 69 -23.68 4.47 -10.67
C LYS A 69 -24.05 3.77 -9.35
N ALA A 70 -23.36 4.10 -8.27
CA ALA A 70 -23.57 3.49 -6.96
C ALA A 70 -24.78 4.06 -6.20
N LEU A 71 -25.30 5.25 -6.54
CA LEU A 71 -26.41 5.89 -5.80
C LEU A 71 -27.75 5.13 -5.83
N ALA A 72 -27.88 4.11 -6.69
CA ALA A 72 -29.02 3.19 -6.66
C ALA A 72 -28.90 2.09 -5.58
N ASP A 73 -27.70 1.91 -5.02
CA ASP A 73 -27.38 0.90 -4.01
C ASP A 73 -27.35 1.55 -2.62
N PRO A 74 -28.17 1.08 -1.64
CA PRO A 74 -28.12 1.56 -0.27
C PRO A 74 -26.73 1.48 0.38
N LEU A 75 -25.87 0.54 -0.03
CA LEU A 75 -24.50 0.44 0.48
C LEU A 75 -23.65 1.67 0.13
N ALA A 76 -23.99 2.39 -0.94
CA ALA A 76 -23.27 3.59 -1.33
C ALA A 76 -23.33 4.72 -0.29
N GLU A 77 -24.27 4.67 0.65
CA GLU A 77 -24.31 5.60 1.79
C GLU A 77 -23.03 5.53 2.64
N ILE A 78 -22.38 4.36 2.72
CA ILE A 78 -21.13 4.16 3.45
C ILE A 78 -20.01 5.08 2.92
N TRP A 79 -20.03 5.44 1.64
CA TRP A 79 -19.01 6.30 1.03
C TRP A 79 -19.57 7.48 0.24
N ARG A 80 -20.84 7.87 0.48
CA ARG A 80 -21.50 8.95 -0.27
C ARG A 80 -20.85 10.31 -0.04
N HIS A 81 -20.45 10.63 1.19
CA HIS A 81 -19.84 11.92 1.51
C HIS A 81 -18.32 11.89 1.36
N PRO A 82 -17.66 13.00 0.97
CA PRO A 82 -16.23 13.02 0.67
C PRO A 82 -15.32 12.49 1.80
N LEU A 83 -15.68 12.79 3.06
CA LEU A 83 -14.97 12.28 4.24
C LEU A 83 -15.05 10.75 4.29
N HIS A 84 -16.26 10.19 4.19
CA HIS A 84 -16.44 8.74 4.19
C HIS A 84 -15.81 8.05 2.99
N THR A 85 -15.85 8.65 1.79
CA THR A 85 -15.14 8.09 0.63
C THR A 85 -13.65 7.99 0.87
N ARG A 86 -13.05 8.97 1.57
CA ARG A 86 -11.64 8.96 1.94
C ARG A 86 -11.34 7.85 2.93
N GLU A 87 -12.06 7.80 4.06
CA GLU A 87 -11.81 6.82 5.12
C GLU A 87 -12.08 5.39 4.65
N PHE A 88 -13.21 5.16 3.98
CA PHE A 88 -13.57 3.84 3.46
C PHE A 88 -12.62 3.39 2.36
N GLY A 89 -12.25 4.29 1.44
CA GLY A 89 -11.25 4.00 0.42
C GLY A 89 -9.88 3.65 1.03
N SER A 90 -9.45 4.40 2.06
CA SER A 90 -8.22 4.12 2.81
C SER A 90 -8.26 2.74 3.47
N GLN A 91 -9.36 2.39 4.12
CA GLN A 91 -9.53 1.08 4.74
C GLN A 91 -9.47 -0.05 3.71
N ILE A 92 -10.15 0.10 2.57
CA ILE A 92 -10.07 -0.90 1.49
C ILE A 92 -8.64 -1.05 1.00
N THR A 93 -7.91 0.05 0.77
CA THR A 93 -6.52 -0.05 0.32
C THR A 93 -5.65 -0.81 1.32
N ASN A 94 -5.81 -0.55 2.62
CA ASN A 94 -5.09 -1.28 3.65
C ASN A 94 -5.45 -2.77 3.63
N VAL A 95 -6.74 -3.13 3.56
CA VAL A 95 -7.18 -4.53 3.45
C VAL A 95 -6.58 -5.22 2.22
N LEU A 96 -6.48 -4.54 1.07
CA LEU A 96 -5.86 -5.12 -0.12
C LEU A 96 -4.37 -5.41 0.08
N ARG A 97 -3.64 -4.51 0.75
CA ARG A 97 -2.22 -4.68 1.07
C ARG A 97 -1.99 -5.82 2.04
N CYS A 98 -2.81 -5.86 3.08
CA CYS A 98 -2.92 -6.95 4.05
C CYS A 98 -3.07 -8.30 3.34
N LEU A 99 -4.13 -8.46 2.53
CA LEU A 99 -4.38 -9.69 1.76
C LEU A 99 -3.24 -10.03 0.80
N GLN A 100 -2.60 -9.03 0.18
CA GLN A 100 -1.46 -9.26 -0.69
C GLN A 100 -0.27 -9.83 0.09
N LEU A 101 0.03 -9.29 1.27
CA LEU A 101 1.10 -9.79 2.13
C LEU A 101 0.81 -11.19 2.66
N GLU A 102 -0.42 -11.44 3.12
CA GLU A 102 -0.87 -12.76 3.57
C GLU A 102 -0.76 -13.81 2.45
N ALA A 103 -1.13 -13.44 1.22
CA ALA A 103 -0.98 -14.32 0.05
C ALA A 103 0.49 -14.68 -0.26
N HIS A 104 1.45 -13.89 0.21
CA HIS A 104 2.89 -14.17 0.11
C HIS A 104 3.45 -14.82 1.38
N GLY A 105 2.60 -15.23 2.32
CA GLY A 105 2.98 -15.94 3.54
C GLY A 105 3.44 -15.06 4.70
N TYR A 106 3.24 -13.74 4.61
CA TYR A 106 3.46 -12.86 5.76
C TYR A 106 2.29 -12.97 6.72
N GLN A 107 2.58 -12.84 8.02
CA GLN A 107 1.56 -12.76 9.07
C GLN A 107 1.46 -11.32 9.57
N GLU A 108 0.24 -10.84 9.75
CA GLU A 108 0.01 -9.54 10.37
C GLU A 108 0.35 -9.59 11.85
N GLY A 109 1.17 -8.65 12.31
CA GLY A 109 1.39 -8.45 13.73
C GLY A 109 0.14 -7.84 14.35
N GLY A 110 -0.66 -8.67 15.03
CA GLY A 110 -1.77 -8.24 15.88
C GLY A 110 -1.30 -7.59 17.18
#